data_AF-A0A4R3NHA6-F1
#
_entry.id   AF-A0A4R3NHA6-F1
#
_cell.length_a   1.000
_cell.length_b   1.000
_cell.length_c   1.000
_cell.angle_alpha   90.00
_cell.angle_beta   90.00
_cell.angle_gamma   90.00
#
_symmetry.space_group_name_H-M   'P 1'
#
loop_
_entity.id
_entity.type
_entity.pdbx_description
1 polymer ?
#
loop_
_entity_poly.entity_id
_entity_poly.type
_entity_poly.pdbx_seq_one_letter_code
_entity_poly.pdbx_strand_id
1 'polypeptide(L)'
;MTRSIVVSPLKSIGEMAARHHARFMISLMSADHPFARPGIISSDRHLSLQMNDITFSGTGALIAPEASHVAEIIRFNRIWNGDGPLLIHCWMGVSRSPAAALIAALSLAPDMNDDTLAACLRSASPYATPNTRLIALGDEALERGGSLVNAVENIGRGANCSENLPFELKF
;
A
#
# COMPACT_ATOMS: atom_id res chain seq x y z
N MET A 1 17.19 4.20 12.05
CA MET A 1 15.97 3.63 12.66
C MET A 1 15.20 2.94 11.56
N THR A 2 14.81 1.67 11.75
CA THR A 2 14.02 0.91 10.77
C THR A 2 12.60 1.49 10.73
N ARG A 3 12.10 1.83 9.54
CA ARG A 3 10.74 2.35 9.36
C ARG A 3 9.77 1.17 9.23
N SER A 4 8.51 1.37 9.62
CA SER A 4 7.48 0.32 9.53
C SER A 4 6.20 0.87 8.95
N ILE A 5 5.64 0.14 7.97
CA ILE A 5 4.31 0.34 7.43
C ILE A 5 3.44 -0.82 7.88
N VAL A 6 2.33 -0.52 8.54
CA VAL A 6 1.31 -1.51 8.89
C VAL A 6 0.36 -1.66 7.71
N VAL A 7 0.25 -2.86 7.16
CA VAL A 7 -0.71 -3.18 6.10
C VAL A 7 -1.87 -3.96 6.69
N SER A 8 -3.10 -3.59 6.34
CA SER A 8 -4.30 -4.19 6.97
C SER A 8 -5.45 -4.39 5.99
N PRO A 9 -6.33 -5.40 6.19
CA PRO A 9 -7.68 -5.40 5.64
C PRO A 9 -8.56 -4.34 6.31
N LEU A 10 -9.67 -3.97 5.66
CA LEU A 10 -10.60 -2.96 6.17
C LEU A 10 -11.11 -3.29 7.58
N LYS A 11 -11.43 -4.57 7.84
CA LYS A 11 -12.01 -5.00 9.13
C LYS A 11 -11.11 -4.72 10.35
N SER A 12 -9.80 -4.58 10.13
CA SER A 12 -8.81 -4.50 11.21
C SER A 12 -8.23 -3.10 11.38
N ILE A 13 -8.66 -2.10 10.61
CA ILE A 13 -8.04 -0.75 10.65
C ILE A 13 -8.15 -0.08 12.03
N GLY A 14 -9.26 -0.29 12.75
CA GLY A 14 -9.45 0.27 14.09
C GLY A 14 -8.49 -0.33 15.10
N GLU A 15 -8.39 -1.67 15.11
CA GLU A 15 -7.46 -2.41 15.96
C GLU A 15 -6.00 -2.04 15.64
N MET A 16 -5.62 -1.99 14.36
CA MET A 16 -4.25 -1.69 13.95
C MET A 16 -3.86 -0.25 14.24
N ALA A 17 -4.76 0.70 14.02
CA ALA A 17 -4.51 2.10 14.38
C ALA A 17 -4.28 2.26 15.90
N ALA A 18 -5.06 1.56 16.73
CA ALA A 18 -4.89 1.58 18.17
C ALA A 18 -3.60 0.87 18.63
N ARG A 19 -3.37 -0.36 18.16
CA ARG A 19 -2.24 -1.21 18.56
C ARG A 19 -0.88 -0.59 18.22
N HIS A 20 -0.75 -0.02 17.02
CA HIS A 20 0.50 0.58 16.56
C HIS A 20 0.58 2.08 16.85
N HIS A 21 -0.46 2.67 17.46
CA HIS A 21 -0.58 4.11 17.62
C HIS A 21 -0.39 4.86 16.27
N ALA A 22 -0.86 4.30 15.17
CA ALA A 22 -0.73 4.90 13.85
C ALA A 22 -1.48 6.24 13.81
N ARG A 23 -0.81 7.31 13.39
CA ARG A 23 -1.38 8.66 13.25
C ARG A 23 -1.55 9.08 11.80
N PHE A 24 -0.94 8.33 10.87
CA PHE A 24 -1.07 8.52 9.43
C PHE A 24 -1.74 7.30 8.81
N MET A 25 -2.56 7.53 7.79
CA MET A 25 -3.24 6.46 7.08
C MET A 25 -3.38 6.73 5.58
N ILE A 26 -3.20 5.68 4.77
CA ILE A 26 -3.59 5.64 3.36
C ILE A 26 -4.68 4.59 3.18
N SER A 27 -5.79 4.97 2.55
CA SER A 27 -6.92 4.09 2.24
C SER A 27 -7.06 3.94 0.74
N LEU A 28 -7.10 2.70 0.24
CA LEU A 28 -7.33 2.39 -1.18
C LEU A 28 -8.65 1.62 -1.31
N MET A 29 -9.75 2.36 -1.53
CA MET A 29 -11.13 1.85 -1.52
C MET A 29 -11.87 2.29 -2.78
N SER A 30 -12.91 1.57 -3.16
CA SER A 30 -13.80 2.02 -4.24
C SER A 30 -14.88 2.96 -3.68
N ALA A 31 -15.44 3.82 -4.55
CA ALA A 31 -16.32 4.92 -4.15
C ALA A 31 -17.64 4.47 -3.50
N ASP A 32 -18.06 3.26 -3.80
CA ASP A 32 -19.27 2.61 -3.30
C ASP A 32 -19.12 1.96 -1.92
N HIS A 33 -17.91 1.95 -1.35
CA HIS A 33 -17.63 1.29 -0.07
C HIS A 33 -17.16 2.31 1.00
N PRO A 34 -18.10 3.04 1.64
CA PRO A 34 -17.77 3.94 2.74
C PRO A 34 -17.29 3.15 3.95
N PHE A 35 -16.38 3.75 4.72
CA PHE A 35 -15.89 3.19 5.97
C PHE A 35 -15.63 4.29 7.00
N ALA A 36 -15.61 3.91 8.28
CA ALA A 36 -15.29 4.84 9.37
C ALA A 36 -13.77 4.92 9.57
N ARG A 37 -13.19 6.12 9.40
CA ARG A 37 -11.80 6.38 9.79
C ARG A 37 -11.63 6.17 11.30
N PRO A 38 -10.57 5.47 11.76
CA PRO A 38 -10.28 5.39 13.19
C PRO A 38 -10.07 6.78 13.79
N GLY A 39 -10.74 7.08 14.91
CA GLY A 39 -10.75 8.44 15.50
C GLY A 39 -9.37 8.96 15.95
N ILE A 40 -8.38 8.09 16.09
CA ILE A 40 -6.99 8.44 16.43
C ILE A 40 -6.21 9.06 15.25
N ILE A 41 -6.73 8.92 14.03
CA ILE A 41 -6.16 9.47 12.80
C ILE A 41 -6.95 10.72 12.43
N SER A 42 -6.27 11.86 12.37
CA SER A 42 -6.87 13.13 11.96
C SER A 42 -7.05 13.19 10.44
N SER A 43 -8.00 14.01 9.95
CA SER A 43 -8.30 14.10 8.52
C SER A 43 -7.15 14.62 7.68
N ASP A 44 -6.33 15.51 8.22
CA ASP A 44 -5.12 16.05 7.60
C ASP A 44 -3.98 15.01 7.48
N ARG A 45 -4.09 13.89 8.21
CA ARG A 45 -3.14 12.77 8.18
C ARG A 45 -3.76 11.51 7.56
N HIS A 46 -4.79 11.69 6.74
CA HIS A 46 -5.46 10.61 6.04
C HIS A 46 -5.53 10.91 4.55
N LEU A 47 -4.83 10.10 3.75
CA LEU A 47 -5.00 10.06 2.31
C LEU A 47 -6.04 8.99 1.93
N SER A 48 -7.09 9.37 1.20
CA SER A 48 -8.11 8.44 0.72
C SER A 48 -8.11 8.42 -0.80
N LEU A 49 -7.67 7.30 -1.38
CA LEU A 49 -7.58 7.08 -2.82
C LEU A 49 -8.73 6.21 -3.30
N GLN A 50 -9.46 6.71 -4.30
CA GLN A 50 -10.64 6.07 -4.86
C GLN A 50 -10.25 5.18 -6.05
N MET A 51 -10.22 3.86 -5.86
CA MET A 51 -9.92 2.91 -6.94
C MET A 51 -10.45 1.49 -6.68
N ASN A 52 -10.83 0.80 -7.75
CA ASN A 52 -11.13 -0.62 -7.77
C ASN A 52 -9.84 -1.45 -7.89
N ASP A 53 -9.90 -2.71 -7.47
CA ASP A 53 -8.78 -3.65 -7.55
C ASP A 53 -8.67 -4.29 -8.94
N ILE A 54 -8.38 -3.47 -9.94
CA ILE A 54 -8.26 -3.91 -11.34
C ILE A 54 -6.90 -3.55 -11.91
N THR A 55 -6.47 -4.34 -12.89
CA THR A 55 -5.16 -4.18 -13.55
C THR A 55 -5.28 -3.63 -14.97
N PHE A 56 -6.48 -3.68 -15.55
CA PHE A 56 -6.82 -3.07 -16.84
C PHE A 56 -7.29 -1.62 -16.66
N SER A 57 -7.27 -0.85 -17.75
CA SER A 57 -7.83 0.51 -17.76
C SER A 57 -9.32 0.47 -17.42
N GLY A 58 -9.77 1.35 -16.53
CA GLY A 58 -11.14 1.33 -16.01
C GLY A 58 -12.21 1.43 -17.11
N THR A 59 -13.37 0.82 -16.85
CA THR A 59 -14.54 0.90 -17.72
C THR A 59 -15.62 1.73 -17.04
N GLY A 60 -15.78 3.01 -17.40
CA GLY A 60 -16.86 3.90 -16.97
C GLY A 60 -17.17 3.91 -15.46
N ALA A 61 -17.88 2.89 -14.98
CA ALA A 61 -18.22 2.63 -13.58
C ALA A 61 -17.04 2.15 -12.70
N LEU A 62 -15.98 1.55 -13.27
CA LEU A 62 -14.81 1.11 -12.52
C LEU A 62 -13.65 2.09 -12.64
N ILE A 63 -13.11 2.52 -11.50
CA ILE A 63 -11.95 3.41 -11.42
C ILE A 63 -10.71 2.53 -11.27
N ALA A 64 -9.81 2.54 -12.26
CA ALA A 64 -8.55 1.82 -12.16
C ALA A 64 -7.51 2.61 -11.36
N PRO A 65 -6.45 1.96 -10.85
CA PRO A 65 -5.24 2.64 -10.47
C PRO A 65 -4.71 3.54 -11.60
N GLU A 66 -4.19 4.71 -11.26
CA GLU A 66 -3.75 5.75 -12.19
C GLU A 66 -2.49 6.43 -11.65
N ALA A 67 -1.73 7.09 -12.53
CA ALA A 67 -0.50 7.78 -12.15
C ALA A 67 -0.75 8.87 -11.08
N SER A 68 -1.93 9.51 -11.11
CA SER A 68 -2.39 10.47 -10.10
C SER A 68 -2.37 9.88 -8.69
N HIS A 69 -2.89 8.65 -8.52
CA HIS A 69 -2.92 7.94 -7.26
C HIS A 69 -1.51 7.67 -6.71
N VAL A 70 -0.58 7.24 -7.56
CA VAL A 70 0.82 7.02 -7.17
C VAL A 70 1.48 8.34 -6.76
N ALA A 71 1.27 9.40 -7.52
CA ALA A 71 1.79 10.72 -7.20
C ALA A 71 1.24 11.26 -5.86
N GLU A 72 -0.01 10.96 -5.52
CA GLU A 72 -0.59 11.29 -4.21
C GLU A 72 0.07 10.50 -3.06
N ILE A 73 0.34 9.20 -3.24
CA ILE A 73 1.08 8.39 -2.25
C ILE A 73 2.45 9.03 -1.98
N ILE A 74 3.21 9.31 -3.05
CA ILE A 74 4.55 9.90 -2.95
C ILE A 74 4.49 11.28 -2.28
N ARG A 75 3.51 12.13 -2.64
CA ARG A 75 3.28 13.44 -1.99
C ARG A 75 2.99 13.29 -0.50
N PHE A 76 2.08 12.40 -0.14
CA PHE A 76 1.67 12.17 1.24
C PHE A 76 2.81 11.63 2.10
N ASN A 77 3.66 10.77 1.54
CA ASN A 77 4.81 10.25 2.28
C ASN A 77 5.86 11.31 2.61
N ARG A 78 5.96 12.39 1.82
CA ARG A 78 6.80 13.55 2.21
C ARG A 78 6.25 14.26 3.45
N ILE A 79 4.93 14.27 3.64
CA ILE A 79 4.28 14.84 4.82
C ILE A 79 4.45 13.91 6.03
N TRP A 80 4.22 12.60 5.83
CA TRP A 80 4.43 11.60 6.88
C TRP A 80 5.89 11.50 7.29
N ASN A 81 6.84 11.66 6.36
CA ASN A 81 8.30 11.68 6.52
C ASN A 81 8.97 10.46 7.17
N GLY A 82 8.19 9.42 7.50
CA GLY A 82 8.67 8.23 8.19
C GLY A 82 8.71 8.36 9.71
N ASP A 83 8.14 9.41 10.30
CA ASP A 83 8.01 9.58 11.74
C ASP A 83 6.79 8.81 12.28
N GLY A 84 7.08 7.65 12.90
CA GLY A 84 6.10 6.74 13.45
C GLY A 84 5.35 5.88 12.42
N PRO A 85 4.44 5.00 12.87
CA PRO A 85 3.79 4.02 11.99
C PRO A 85 2.79 4.64 11.02
N LEU A 86 2.88 4.24 9.74
CA LEU A 86 1.88 4.48 8.72
C LEU A 86 0.98 3.26 8.55
N LEU A 87 -0.34 3.45 8.62
CA LEU A 87 -1.33 2.41 8.31
C LEU A 87 -1.76 2.50 6.84
N ILE A 88 -1.62 1.44 6.06
CA ILE A 88 -2.11 1.36 4.69
C ILE A 88 -3.12 0.22 4.58
N HIS A 89 -4.31 0.50 4.08
CA HIS A 89 -5.34 -0.53 3.94
C HIS A 89 -6.07 -0.48 2.61
N CYS A 90 -6.65 -1.63 2.26
CA CYS A 90 -7.68 -1.76 1.23
C CYS A 90 -8.76 -2.70 1.78
N TRP A 91 -9.57 -3.31 0.93
CA TRP A 91 -10.59 -4.27 1.38
C TRP A 91 -9.97 -5.48 2.09
N MET A 92 -9.17 -6.29 1.37
CA MET A 92 -8.66 -7.57 1.88
C MET A 92 -7.24 -7.49 2.47
N GLY A 93 -6.51 -6.40 2.29
CA GLY A 93 -5.09 -6.33 2.67
C GLY A 93 -4.16 -7.18 1.79
N VAL A 94 -4.57 -7.54 0.56
CA VAL A 94 -3.88 -8.50 -0.32
C VAL A 94 -3.21 -7.86 -1.54
N SER A 95 -3.86 -6.90 -2.20
CA SER A 95 -3.46 -6.43 -3.53
C SER A 95 -3.09 -4.94 -3.56
N ARG A 96 -4.08 -4.04 -3.47
CA ARG A 96 -3.84 -2.58 -3.49
C ARG A 96 -2.93 -2.09 -2.35
N SER A 97 -3.19 -2.48 -1.10
CA SER A 97 -2.40 -1.97 0.03
C SER A 97 -0.97 -2.50 0.10
N PRO A 98 -0.66 -3.78 -0.22
CA PRO A 98 0.73 -4.19 -0.40
C PRO A 98 1.47 -3.44 -1.50
N ALA A 99 0.83 -3.19 -2.65
CA ALA A 99 1.45 -2.39 -3.72
C ALA A 99 1.73 -0.95 -3.25
N ALA A 100 0.77 -0.31 -2.61
CA ALA A 100 0.94 1.03 -2.06
C ALA A 100 2.04 1.08 -0.97
N ALA A 101 2.21 0.01 -0.17
CA ALA A 101 3.26 -0.07 0.83
C ALA A 101 4.66 -0.15 0.20
N LEU A 102 4.83 -0.89 -0.90
CA LEU A 102 6.10 -0.92 -1.64
C LEU A 102 6.46 0.45 -2.21
N ILE A 103 5.50 1.08 -2.90
CA ILE A 103 5.66 2.44 -3.45
C ILE A 103 6.00 3.43 -2.33
N ALA A 104 5.32 3.30 -1.18
CA ALA A 104 5.54 4.21 -0.07
C ALA A 104 6.94 4.06 0.55
N ALA A 105 7.38 2.83 0.76
CA ALA A 105 8.72 2.54 1.26
C ALA A 105 9.80 3.11 0.33
N LEU A 106 9.73 2.82 -0.97
CA LEU A 106 10.70 3.30 -1.97
C LEU A 106 10.70 4.82 -2.12
N SER A 107 9.55 5.49 -1.95
CA SER A 107 9.49 6.96 -1.98
C SER A 107 10.24 7.64 -0.83
N LEU A 108 10.47 6.94 0.29
CA LEU A 108 11.26 7.44 1.44
C LEU A 108 12.67 6.86 1.49
N ALA A 109 12.89 5.70 0.88
CA ALA A 109 14.18 5.02 0.82
C ALA A 109 14.53 4.72 -0.65
N PRO A 110 14.87 5.74 -1.46
CA PRO A 110 15.12 5.56 -2.89
C PRO A 110 16.30 4.62 -3.19
N ASP A 111 17.27 4.53 -2.28
CA ASP A 111 18.43 3.64 -2.42
C ASP A 111 18.14 2.18 -2.06
N MET A 112 16.94 1.88 -1.54
CA MET A 112 16.56 0.51 -1.19
C MET A 112 16.45 -0.36 -2.45
N ASN A 113 16.98 -1.58 -2.38
CA ASN A 113 16.88 -2.55 -3.46
C ASN A 113 15.46 -3.16 -3.54
N ASP A 114 14.89 -3.22 -4.75
CA ASP A 114 13.50 -3.68 -4.97
C ASP A 114 13.31 -5.15 -4.61
N ASP A 115 14.24 -6.04 -4.99
CA ASP A 115 14.16 -7.47 -4.67
C ASP A 115 14.18 -7.72 -3.16
N THR A 116 15.02 -6.97 -2.44
CA THR A 116 15.09 -7.02 -0.98
C THR A 116 13.77 -6.60 -0.36
N LEU A 117 13.18 -5.49 -0.82
CA LEU A 117 11.90 -5.02 -0.32
C LEU A 117 10.74 -5.99 -0.65
N ALA A 118 10.72 -6.55 -1.86
CA ALA A 118 9.74 -7.55 -2.27
C ALA A 118 9.86 -8.83 -1.42
N ALA A 119 11.09 -9.27 -1.12
CA ALA A 119 11.33 -10.39 -0.22
C ALA A 119 10.85 -10.09 1.22
N CYS A 120 11.09 -8.88 1.73
CA CYS A 120 10.54 -8.43 3.01
C CYS A 120 9.01 -8.47 3.02
N LEU A 121 8.36 -8.04 1.94
CA LEU A 121 6.91 -8.13 1.80
C LEU A 121 6.42 -9.58 1.85
N ARG A 122 7.05 -10.49 1.08
CA ARG A 122 6.67 -11.91 1.09
C ARG A 122 6.88 -12.55 2.45
N SER A 123 7.96 -12.20 3.15
CA SER A 123 8.23 -12.69 4.51
C SER A 123 7.21 -12.18 5.53
N ALA A 124 6.78 -10.91 5.40
CA ALA A 124 5.76 -10.33 6.27
C ALA A 124 4.35 -10.86 5.98
N SER A 125 4.07 -11.26 4.74
CA SER A 125 2.76 -11.74 4.32
C SER A 125 2.86 -12.81 3.21
N PRO A 126 2.56 -14.09 3.52
CA PRO A 126 2.50 -15.13 2.50
C PRO A 126 1.36 -14.94 1.51
N TYR A 127 0.38 -14.09 1.84
CA TYR A 127 -0.82 -13.86 1.05
C TYR A 127 -0.72 -12.64 0.12
N ALA A 128 0.23 -11.73 0.38
CA ALA A 128 0.39 -10.51 -0.42
C ALA A 128 0.58 -10.85 -1.91
N THR A 129 -0.23 -10.21 -2.75
CA THR A 129 -0.21 -10.29 -4.20
C THR A 129 -0.41 -8.87 -4.73
N PRO A 130 0.65 -8.04 -4.77
CA PRO A 130 0.53 -6.62 -5.12
C PRO A 130 -0.21 -6.38 -6.43
N ASN A 131 -1.05 -5.35 -6.47
CA ASN A 131 -1.75 -4.94 -7.70
C ASN A 131 -0.73 -4.55 -8.78
N THR A 132 -0.64 -5.32 -9.85
CA THR A 132 0.42 -5.17 -10.87
C THR A 132 0.37 -3.82 -11.60
N ARG A 133 -0.82 -3.21 -11.73
CA ARG A 133 -0.96 -1.89 -12.34
C ARG A 133 -0.40 -0.78 -11.44
N LEU A 134 -0.70 -0.81 -10.14
CA LEU A 134 -0.07 0.10 -9.18
C LEU A 134 1.45 -0.07 -9.18
N ILE A 135 1.94 -1.31 -9.24
CA ILE A 135 3.37 -1.60 -9.30
C ILE A 135 4.03 -1.00 -10.54
N ALA A 136 3.44 -1.17 -11.73
CA ALA A 136 3.96 -0.59 -12.96
C ALA A 136 3.97 0.96 -12.92
N LEU A 137 2.89 1.57 -12.44
CA LEU A 137 2.81 3.03 -12.27
C LEU A 137 3.80 3.55 -11.22
N GLY A 138 4.02 2.77 -10.15
CA GLY A 138 4.98 3.06 -9.10
C GLY A 138 6.42 2.99 -9.59
N ASP A 139 6.75 1.96 -10.37
CA ASP A 139 8.06 1.78 -10.99
C ASP A 139 8.41 2.98 -11.89
N GLU A 140 7.47 3.39 -12.75
CA GLU A 140 7.64 4.57 -13.60
C GLU A 140 7.81 5.85 -12.79
N ALA A 141 6.91 6.12 -11.83
CA ALA A 141 6.94 7.36 -11.05
C ALA A 141 8.14 7.50 -10.12
N LEU A 142 8.78 6.39 -9.76
CA LEU A 142 9.97 6.33 -8.91
C LEU A 142 11.25 6.07 -9.74
N GLU A 143 11.15 6.10 -11.07
CA GLU A 143 12.27 5.91 -12.00
C GLU A 143 13.07 4.61 -11.76
N ARG A 144 12.36 3.51 -11.45
CA ARG A 144 12.98 2.22 -11.08
C ARG A 144 13.47 1.40 -12.28
N GLY A 145 13.09 1.79 -13.50
CA GLY A 145 13.58 1.16 -14.73
C GLY A 145 13.13 -0.30 -14.91
N GLY A 146 11.96 -0.67 -14.37
CA GLY A 146 11.41 -2.02 -14.38
C GLY A 146 11.85 -2.89 -13.19
N SER A 147 12.76 -2.42 -12.34
CA SER A 147 13.29 -3.19 -11.20
C SER A 147 12.20 -3.57 -10.19
N LEU A 148 11.24 -2.67 -9.93
CA LEU A 148 10.15 -2.93 -8.99
C LEU A 148 9.15 -3.94 -9.57
N VAL A 149 8.84 -3.80 -10.86
CA VAL A 149 8.00 -4.78 -11.58
C VAL A 149 8.62 -6.17 -11.50
N ASN A 150 9.89 -6.30 -11.88
CA ASN A 150 10.62 -7.57 -11.86
C ASN A 150 10.68 -8.19 -10.45
N ALA A 151 10.94 -7.39 -9.43
CA ALA A 151 10.99 -7.85 -8.04
C ALA A 151 9.64 -8.43 -7.57
N VAL A 152 8.52 -7.76 -7.91
CA VAL A 152 7.18 -8.25 -7.58
C VAL A 152 6.83 -9.51 -8.36
N GLU A 153 7.23 -9.61 -9.63
CA GLU A 153 7.06 -10.82 -10.43
C GLU A 153 7.85 -12.00 -9.85
N ASN A 154 9.09 -11.77 -9.40
CA ASN A 154 9.97 -12.78 -8.82
C ASN A 154 9.40 -13.40 -7.53
N ILE A 155 8.75 -12.61 -6.67
CA ILE A 155 8.09 -13.14 -5.45
C ILE A 155 6.75 -13.83 -5.74
N GLY A 156 6.25 -13.73 -6.98
CA GLY A 156 5.08 -14.41 -7.50
C GLY A 156 3.75 -14.08 -6.80
N ARG A 157 2.70 -14.79 -7.21
CA ARG A 157 1.38 -14.73 -6.57
C ARG A 157 1.44 -15.32 -5.16
N GLY A 158 0.83 -14.64 -4.20
CA GLY A 158 0.70 -15.13 -2.83
C GLY A 158 -0.22 -16.34 -2.70
N ALA A 159 -0.20 -16.96 -1.51
CA ALA A 159 -1.11 -18.05 -1.17
C ALA A 159 -2.58 -17.59 -1.22
N ASN A 160 -3.50 -18.53 -1.45
CA ASN A 160 -4.93 -18.25 -1.44
C ASN A 160 -5.38 -17.85 -0.03
N CYS A 161 -6.16 -16.78 0.07
CA CYS A 161 -6.86 -16.38 1.29
C CYS A 161 -8.20 -15.74 0.94
N SER A 162 -9.17 -15.83 1.85
CA SER A 162 -10.42 -15.06 1.77
C SER A 162 -10.22 -13.61 2.23
N GLU A 163 -9.23 -13.37 3.09
CA GLU A 163 -8.81 -12.07 3.59
C GLU A 163 -7.44 -12.21 4.25
N ASN A 164 -6.61 -11.18 4.20
CA ASN A 164 -5.29 -11.21 4.82
C ASN A 164 -5.35 -10.91 6.32
N LEU A 165 -4.36 -11.39 7.07
CA LEU A 165 -4.06 -10.85 8.40
C LEU A 165 -3.28 -9.54 8.26
N PRO A 166 -3.46 -8.57 9.19
CA PRO A 166 -2.59 -7.41 9.23
C PRO A 166 -1.12 -7.83 9.42
N PHE A 167 -0.20 -7.08 8.81
CA PHE A 167 1.22 -7.33 8.91
C PHE A 167 2.02 -6.02 8.90
N GLU A 168 3.28 -6.09 9.34
CA GLU A 168 4.22 -4.98 9.28
C GLU A 168 5.27 -5.20 8.19
N LEU A 169 5.37 -4.25 7.27
CA LEU A 169 6.46 -4.15 6.30
C LEU A 169 7.55 -3.24 6.88
N LYS A 170 8.70 -3.84 7.18
CA LYS A 170 9.88 -3.12 7.67
C LYS A 170 10.84 -2.84 6.51
N PHE A 171 11.43 -1.65 6.50
CA PHE A 171 12.34 -1.17 5.47
C PHE A 171 13.32 -0.11 6.01
#